data_AF-A0A1R7Q996-F1
#
_entry.id   AF-A0A1R7Q996-F1
#
_cell.length_a   1.000
_cell.length_b   1.000
_cell.length_c   1.000
_cell.angle_alpha   90.00
_cell.angle_beta   90.00
_cell.angle_gamma   90.00
#
_symmetry.space_group_name_H-M   'P 1'
#
loop_
_entity.id
_entity.type
_entity.pdbx_description
1 polymer ?
#
loop_
_entity_poly.entity_id
_entity_poly.type
_entity_poly.pdbx_seq_one_letter_code
_entity_poly.pdbx_strand_id
1 'polypeptide(L)'
;MATTTQKFSEFISQDDEGNIRMRLGHSTYFEKGRHIYVVNKDGTEQLITLEVHSAKPWIRENFERERTYQRDRTMAVRLQKSLTRSYPKSYKRAKGSLFWA
;
A
#
# COMPACT_ATOMS: atom_id res chain seq x y z
N MET A 1 -2.80 6.73 29.83
CA MET A 1 -3.42 5.63 29.06
C MET A 1 -3.21 5.92 27.59
N ALA A 2 -2.54 5.05 26.84
CA ALA A 2 -2.41 5.20 25.40
C ALA A 2 -3.71 4.72 24.75
N THR A 3 -4.56 5.64 24.31
CA THR A 3 -5.67 5.30 23.40
C THR A 3 -5.06 4.85 22.08
N THR A 4 -5.05 3.55 21.82
CA THR A 4 -4.76 3.01 20.50
C THR A 4 -5.83 3.52 19.55
N THR A 5 -5.53 4.54 18.76
CA THR A 5 -6.38 5.00 17.67
C THR A 5 -6.60 3.82 16.73
N GLN A 6 -7.77 3.18 16.82
CA GLN A 6 -8.09 2.01 16.01
C GLN A 6 -8.18 2.48 14.56
N LYS A 7 -7.23 2.04 13.74
CA LYS A 7 -7.17 2.44 12.33
C LYS A 7 -8.35 1.80 11.60
N PHE A 8 -9.14 2.65 10.94
CA PHE A 8 -10.27 2.20 10.15
C PHE A 8 -9.82 1.44 8.90
N SER A 9 -8.71 1.87 8.27
CA SER A 9 -8.17 1.23 7.07
C SER A 9 -6.83 0.57 7.37
N GLU A 10 -6.70 -0.69 6.98
CA GLU A 10 -5.49 -1.49 7.12
C GLU A 10 -5.18 -2.19 5.79
N PHE A 11 -4.00 -1.92 5.24
CA PHE A 11 -3.49 -2.65 4.08
C PHE A 11 -3.03 -4.04 4.51
N ILE A 12 -3.48 -5.08 3.80
CA ILE A 12 -3.12 -6.47 4.09
C ILE A 12 -2.02 -6.92 3.12
N SER A 13 -2.30 -6.87 1.82
CA SER A 13 -1.39 -7.38 0.80
C SER A 13 -1.66 -6.74 -0.55
N GLN A 14 -0.66 -6.86 -1.44
CA GLN A 14 -0.78 -6.58 -2.85
C GLN A 14 -0.23 -7.77 -3.62
N ASP A 15 -0.99 -8.27 -4.58
CA ASP A 15 -0.59 -9.40 -5.42
C ASP A 15 0.31 -8.92 -6.58
N ASP A 16 0.94 -9.86 -7.29
CA ASP A 16 1.85 -9.55 -8.42
C ASP A 16 1.15 -8.81 -9.57
N GLU A 17 -0.16 -8.99 -9.73
CA GLU A 17 -1.01 -8.27 -10.68
C GLU A 17 -1.32 -6.82 -10.23
N GLY A 18 -0.88 -6.42 -9.05
CA GLY A 18 -1.15 -5.11 -8.45
C GLY A 18 -2.50 -5.00 -7.74
N ASN A 19 -3.25 -6.11 -7.67
CA ASN A 19 -4.52 -6.23 -6.94
C ASN A 19 -4.29 -6.03 -5.44
N ILE A 20 -5.10 -5.18 -4.80
CA ILE A 20 -4.92 -4.78 -3.41
C ILE A 20 -5.93 -5.52 -2.53
N ARG A 21 -5.48 -5.98 -1.36
CA ARG A 21 -6.35 -6.48 -0.29
C ARG A 21 -6.24 -5.56 0.92
N MET A 22 -7.38 -5.08 1.41
CA MET A 22 -7.47 -4.16 2.55
C MET A 22 -8.55 -4.58 3.52
N ARG A 23 -8.33 -4.34 4.80
CA ARG A 23 -9.39 -4.37 5.82
C ARG A 23 -9.89 -2.94 6.04
N LEU A 24 -11.19 -2.76 5.91
CA LEU A 24 -11.87 -1.50 6.21
C LEU A 24 -12.89 -1.78 7.32
N GLY A 25 -12.65 -1.21 8.49
CA GLY A 25 -13.37 -1.51 9.72
C GLY A 25 -13.25 -3.00 10.07
N HIS A 26 -14.39 -3.70 10.09
CA HIS A 26 -14.47 -5.12 10.41
C HIS A 26 -14.55 -6.03 9.18
N SER A 27 -14.53 -5.47 7.98
CA SER A 27 -14.70 -6.22 6.73
C SER A 27 -13.41 -6.20 5.91
N THR A 28 -13.11 -7.33 5.28
CA THR A 28 -11.99 -7.45 4.36
C THR A 28 -12.51 -7.25 2.94
N TYR A 29 -11.79 -6.45 2.18
CA TYR A 29 -12.09 -6.11 0.80
C TYR A 29 -10.91 -6.47 -0.09
N PHE A 30 -11.22 -6.87 -1.30
CA PHE A 30 -10.26 -7.28 -2.31
C PHE A 30 -10.57 -6.62 -3.63
N GLU A 31 -9.59 -5.95 -4.21
CA GLU A 31 -9.71 -5.35 -5.53
C GLU A 31 -9.15 -6.31 -6.58
N LYS A 32 -9.94 -6.61 -7.60
CA LYS A 32 -9.53 -7.42 -8.75
C LYS A 32 -9.81 -6.62 -10.03
N GLY A 33 -8.75 -6.10 -10.64
CA GLY A 33 -8.86 -5.22 -11.81
C GLY A 33 -9.65 -3.93 -11.52
N ARG A 34 -10.87 -3.81 -12.06
CA ARG A 34 -11.74 -2.62 -11.89
C ARG A 34 -12.84 -2.82 -10.84
N HIS A 35 -12.94 -4.02 -10.28
CA HIS A 35 -14.02 -4.41 -9.38
C HIS A 35 -13.51 -4.64 -7.97
N ILE A 36 -14.31 -4.25 -6.98
CA ILE A 36 -14.02 -4.50 -5.56
C ILE A 36 -14.97 -5.58 -5.08
N TYR A 37 -14.42 -6.54 -4.37
CA TYR A 37 -15.09 -7.67 -3.76
C TYR A 37 -15.00 -7.52 -2.24
N VAL A 38 -16.05 -7.92 -1.53
CA VAL A 38 -16.01 -8.12 -0.09
C VAL A 38 -15.74 -9.59 0.19
N VAL A 39 -14.82 -9.87 1.11
CA VAL A 39 -14.52 -11.22 1.57
C VAL A 39 -15.44 -11.51 2.75
N ASN A 40 -16.37 -12.43 2.56
CA ASN A 40 -17.28 -12.89 3.61
C ASN A 40 -16.53 -13.75 4.63
N LYS A 41 -17.17 -14.00 5.78
CA LYS A 41 -16.58 -14.83 6.86
C LYS A 41 -16.24 -16.25 6.39
N ASP A 42 -16.99 -16.75 5.42
CA ASP A 42 -16.81 -18.08 4.82
C ASP A 42 -15.67 -18.11 3.79
N GLY A 43 -14.95 -17.00 3.60
CA GLY A 43 -13.87 -16.86 2.63
C GLY A 43 -14.34 -16.63 1.19
N THR A 44 -15.65 -16.57 0.95
CA THR A 44 -16.21 -16.28 -0.38
C THR A 44 -16.06 -14.81 -0.74
N GLU A 45 -15.68 -14.55 -1.98
CA GLU A 45 -15.54 -13.20 -2.54
C GLU A 45 -16.85 -12.80 -3.23
N GLN A 46 -17.52 -11.79 -2.70
CA GLN A 46 -18.76 -11.26 -3.27
C GLN A 46 -18.50 -9.92 -3.93
N LEU A 47 -18.89 -9.81 -5.20
CA LEU A 47 -18.77 -8.56 -5.95
C LEU A 47 -19.61 -7.46 -5.29
N ILE A 48 -19.01 -6.30 -5.07
CA ILE A 48 -19.71 -5.12 -4.58
C ILE A 48 -20.52 -4.51 -5.73
N THR A 49 -21.83 -4.43 -5.55
CA THR A 49 -22.73 -3.81 -6.52
C THR A 49 -22.59 -2.29 -6.50
N LEU A 50 -23.07 -1.64 -7.56
CA LEU A 50 -23.04 -0.18 -7.68
C LEU A 50 -23.79 0.50 -6.53
N GLU A 51 -24.89 -0.09 -6.07
CA GLU A 51 -25.67 0.42 -4.93
C GLU A 51 -24.84 0.48 -3.64
N VAL A 52 -24.06 -0.57 -3.37
CA VAL A 52 -23.19 -0.62 -2.19
C VAL A 52 -22.04 0.39 -2.33
N HIS A 53 -21.50 0.57 -3.54
CA HIS A 53 -20.52 1.63 -3.79
C HIS A 53 -21.10 3.03 -3.58
N SER A 54 -22.36 3.26 -3.94
CA SER A 54 -23.07 4.52 -3.71
C SER A 54 -23.33 4.76 -2.22
N ALA A 55 -23.74 3.72 -1.49
CA ALA A 55 -23.99 3.81 -0.05
C ALA A 55 -22.68 3.93 0.78
N LYS A 56 -21.58 3.39 0.28
CA LYS A 56 -20.26 3.34 0.94
C LYS A 56 -19.16 3.84 0.01
N PRO A 57 -19.15 5.14 -0.34
CA PRO A 57 -18.17 5.69 -1.29
C PRO A 57 -16.73 5.59 -0.76
N TRP A 58 -16.57 5.64 0.57
CA TRP A 58 -15.31 5.49 1.27
C TRP A 58 -14.58 4.17 0.98
N ILE A 59 -15.26 3.13 0.46
CA ILE A 59 -14.58 1.91 0.03
C ILE A 59 -13.62 2.25 -1.10
N ARG A 60 -14.14 2.86 -2.18
CA ARG A 60 -13.33 3.20 -3.36
C ARG A 60 -12.26 4.22 -3.02
N GLU A 61 -12.59 5.24 -2.24
CA GLU A 61 -11.63 6.28 -1.84
C GLU A 61 -10.43 5.70 -1.09
N ASN A 62 -10.63 4.74 -0.17
CA ASN A 62 -9.53 4.14 0.57
C ASN A 62 -8.64 3.29 -0.32
N PHE A 63 -9.21 2.54 -1.27
CA PHE A 63 -8.43 1.81 -2.28
C PHE A 63 -7.61 2.74 -3.17
N GLU A 64 -8.18 3.86 -3.61
CA GLU A 64 -7.47 4.87 -4.40
C GLU A 64 -6.34 5.52 -3.60
N ARG A 65 -6.58 5.89 -2.34
CA ARG A 65 -5.54 6.43 -1.45
C ARG A 65 -4.40 5.43 -1.25
N GLU A 66 -4.72 4.17 -0.94
CA GLU A 66 -3.72 3.14 -0.74
C GLU A 66 -2.91 2.88 -2.02
N ARG A 67 -3.57 2.82 -3.17
CA ARG A 67 -2.89 2.67 -4.47
C ARG A 67 -1.91 3.81 -4.71
N THR A 68 -2.32 5.04 -4.45
CA THR A 68 -1.44 6.22 -4.59
C THR A 68 -0.26 6.12 -3.64
N TYR A 69 -0.51 5.76 -2.37
CA TYR A 69 0.53 5.56 -1.37
C TYR A 69 1.55 4.48 -1.78
N GLN A 70 1.11 3.32 -2.28
CA GLN A 70 2.01 2.25 -2.73
C GLN A 70 2.82 2.66 -3.96
N ARG A 71 2.23 3.41 -4.90
CA ARG A 71 2.93 3.98 -6.06
C ARG A 71 4.01 4.97 -5.62
N ASP A 72 3.66 5.91 -4.76
CA ASP A 72 4.58 6.94 -4.27
C ASP A 72 5.73 6.31 -3.48
N ARG A 73 5.42 5.34 -2.61
CA ARG A 73 6.41 4.57 -1.87
C ARG A 73 7.36 3.84 -2.81
N THR A 74 6.85 3.17 -3.84
CA THR A 74 7.67 2.46 -4.82
C THR A 74 8.56 3.44 -5.59
N MET A 75 8.03 4.59 -5.98
CA MET A 75 8.78 5.65 -6.66
C MET A 75 9.88 6.21 -5.78
N ALA A 76 9.60 6.51 -4.51
CA ALA A 76 10.60 6.99 -3.55
C ALA A 76 11.74 5.97 -3.38
N VAL A 77 11.43 4.68 -3.24
CA VAL A 77 12.45 3.61 -3.17
C VAL A 77 13.29 3.55 -4.45
N ARG A 78 12.68 3.68 -5.63
CA ARG A 78 13.40 3.71 -6.92
C ARG A 78 14.33 4.92 -7.02
N LEU A 79 13.86 6.11 -6.63
CA LEU A 79 14.66 7.34 -6.61
C LEU A 79 15.82 7.26 -5.61
N GLN A 80 15.59 6.69 -4.44
CA GLN A 80 16.66 6.47 -3.46
C GLN A 80 17.74 5.51 -4.00
N LYS A 81 17.34 4.44 -4.70
CA LYS A 81 18.25 3.52 -5.38
C LYS A 81 19.02 4.20 -6.53
N SER A 82 18.39 5.07 -7.32
CA SER A 82 19.07 5.77 -8.41
C SER A 82 20.08 6.79 -7.88
N LEU A 83 19.71 7.55 -6.84
CA LEU A 83 20.61 8.51 -6.19
C LEU A 83 21.84 7.80 -5.59
N THR A 84 21.63 6.69 -4.88
CA THR A 84 22.74 5.91 -4.33
C THR A 84 23.60 5.23 -5.40
N ARG A 85 23.06 4.98 -6.61
CA ARG A 85 23.81 4.47 -7.77
C ARG A 85 24.58 5.56 -8.52
N SER A 86 24.09 6.80 -8.55
CA SER A 86 24.75 7.92 -9.24
C SER A 86 25.92 8.52 -8.45
N TYR A 87 26.02 8.26 -7.13
CA TYR A 87 27.24 8.57 -6.38
C TYR A 87 28.40 7.68 -6.87
N PRO A 88 29.49 8.27 -7.41
CA PRO A 88 30.63 7.51 -7.88
C PRO A 88 31.19 6.63 -6.76
N LYS A 89 31.63 5.39 -7.07
CA LYS A 89 32.30 4.51 -6.10
C LYS A 89 33.46 5.21 -5.37
N SER A 90 34.15 6.14 -6.04
CA SER A 90 35.22 6.96 -5.46
C SER A 90 34.73 7.86 -4.32
N TYR A 91 33.54 8.47 -4.44
CA TYR A 91 32.96 9.31 -3.40
C TYR A 91 32.53 8.51 -2.15
N LYS A 92 31.99 7.29 -2.34
CA LYS A 92 31.67 6.39 -1.22
C LYS A 92 32.92 5.88 -0.48
N ARG A 93 34.01 5.61 -1.21
CA ARG A 93 35.30 5.22 -0.61
C ARG A 93 35.92 6.36 0.22
N ALA A 94 35.86 7.60 -0.26
CA ALA A 94 36.36 8.77 0.45
C ALA A 94 35.63 9.04 1.78
N LYS A 95 34.32 8.76 1.85
CA LYS A 95 33.55 8.84 3.11
C LYS A 95 33.83 7.66 4.06
N GLY A 96 34.18 6.49 3.53
CA GLY A 96 34.52 5.30 4.32
C GLY A 96 35.94 5.30 4.90
N SER A 97 36.87 6.06 4.30
CA SER A 97 38.27 6.17 4.79
C SER A 97 38.44 7.19 5.93
N LEU A 98 37.37 7.82 6.39
CA LEU A 98 37.40 8.83 7.46
C LEU A 98 37.14 8.26 8.86
N PHE A 99 36.92 6.94 8.99
CA PHE A 99 36.55 6.28 10.25
C PHE A 99 37.52 5.19 10.74
N TRP A 100 38.69 5.06 10.12
CA TRP A 100 39.78 4.23 10.65
C TRP A 100 41.09 4.98 10.48
N ALA A 101 41.47 5.71 11.53
CA ALA A 101 42.81 6.20 11.79
C ALA A 101 43.21 5.69 13.19
#